data_AF-Z9JFJ5-F1
#
_entry.id   AF-Z9JFJ5-F1
#
_cell.length_a   1.000
_cell.length_b   1.000
_cell.length_c   1.000
_cell.angle_alpha   90.00
_cell.angle_beta   90.00
_cell.angle_gamma   90.00
#
_symmetry.space_group_name_H-M   'P 1'
#
loop_
_entity.id
_entity.type
_entity.pdbx_description
1 polymer ?
#
loop_
_entity_poly.entity_id
_entity_poly.type
_entity_poly.pdbx_seq_one_letter_code
_entity_poly.pdbx_strand_id
1 'polypeptide(L)'
;MIVKRIRRMRQHLPSVRLLIEYTMIGALVALIGHAVLAWSERSQLAQRATHLAQQLARVESTLEQQIAINRDQDEAIARLRSLREIDRHALAGLHTDLNRITSRDRVLRQRLTHLEHLHDEAKTFLDTDVPDVLGCLLDGSTCQDDHGRPEPR
;
A
#
# COMPACT_ATOMS: atom_id res chain seq x y z
N MET A 1 -66.03 27.44 77.82
CA MET A 1 -65.60 28.29 76.67
C MET A 1 -65.38 27.51 75.35
N ILE A 2 -65.05 26.22 75.37
CA ILE A 2 -64.71 25.41 74.19
C ILE A 2 -65.92 25.18 73.25
N VAL A 3 -67.11 24.92 73.81
CA VAL A 3 -68.35 24.70 73.03
C VAL A 3 -68.76 25.93 72.20
N LYS A 4 -68.51 27.15 72.70
CA LYS A 4 -68.74 28.42 71.97
C LYS A 4 -67.73 28.68 70.85
N ARG A 5 -66.55 28.04 70.85
CA ARG A 5 -65.59 28.09 69.74
C ARG A 5 -65.95 27.07 68.64
N ILE A 6 -66.34 25.86 69.03
CA ILE A 6 -66.75 24.80 68.10
C ILE A 6 -68.01 25.20 67.32
N ARG A 7 -68.98 25.85 67.98
CA ARG A 7 -70.21 26.33 67.31
C ARG A 7 -69.97 27.46 66.30
N ARG A 8 -68.93 28.29 66.52
CA ARG A 8 -68.50 29.35 65.59
C ARG A 8 -67.72 28.81 64.40
N MET A 9 -66.90 27.77 64.58
CA MET A 9 -66.26 27.08 63.46
C MET A 9 -67.28 26.39 62.56
N ARG A 10 -68.36 25.84 63.13
CA ARG A 10 -69.46 25.23 62.34
C ARG A 10 -70.25 26.24 61.50
N GLN A 11 -70.23 27.53 61.84
CA GLN A 11 -70.83 28.62 61.05
C GLN A 11 -69.94 29.09 59.89
N HIS A 12 -68.68 28.67 59.85
CA HIS A 12 -67.76 28.94 58.74
C HIS A 12 -67.62 27.75 57.79
N LEU A 13 -68.51 26.73 57.86
CA LEU A 13 -68.55 25.75 56.77
C LEU A 13 -69.04 26.47 55.51
N PRO A 14 -68.22 26.51 54.44
CA PRO A 14 -68.65 27.07 53.18
C PRO A 14 -69.86 26.27 52.69
N SER A 15 -70.81 26.97 52.06
CA SER A 15 -71.97 26.34 51.45
C SER A 15 -71.51 25.22 50.50
N VAL A 16 -72.21 24.07 50.52
CA VAL A 16 -71.86 22.87 49.72
C VAL A 16 -71.58 23.20 48.26
N ARG A 17 -72.29 24.18 47.72
CA ARG A 17 -72.09 24.73 46.37
C ARG A 17 -70.69 25.30 46.13
N LEU A 18 -70.13 26.05 47.09
CA LEU A 18 -68.78 26.61 47.01
C LEU A 18 -67.73 25.50 47.02
N LEU A 19 -67.95 24.47 47.83
CA LEU A 19 -67.06 23.31 47.95
C LEU A 19 -67.00 22.52 46.62
N ILE A 20 -68.15 22.33 45.97
CA ILE A 20 -68.24 21.71 44.64
C ILE A 20 -67.53 22.54 43.57
N GLU A 21 -67.66 23.87 43.61
CA GLU A 21 -67.03 24.75 42.63
C GLU A 21 -65.50 24.70 42.73
N TYR A 22 -64.94 24.75 43.95
CA TYR A 22 -63.50 24.64 44.15
C TYR A 22 -62.94 23.25 43.83
N THR A 23 -63.67 22.17 44.09
CA THR A 23 -63.22 20.82 43.69
C THR A 23 -63.23 20.64 42.18
N MET A 24 -64.22 21.21 41.47
CA MET A 24 -64.27 21.19 40.01
C MET A 24 -63.10 21.96 39.40
N ILE A 25 -62.77 23.14 39.93
CA ILE A 25 -61.60 23.92 39.50
C ILE A 25 -60.32 23.13 39.76
N GLY A 26 -60.17 22.52 40.95
CA GLY A 26 -59.01 21.69 41.28
C GLY A 26 -58.84 20.49 40.33
N ALA A 27 -59.94 19.81 39.98
CA ALA A 27 -59.93 18.72 39.02
C ALA A 27 -59.54 19.18 37.61
N LEU A 28 -60.02 20.35 37.19
CA LEU A 28 -59.65 20.94 35.89
C LEU A 28 -58.14 21.25 35.83
N VAL A 29 -57.60 21.87 36.88
CA VAL A 29 -56.16 22.18 36.97
C VAL A 29 -55.31 20.90 36.96
N ALA A 30 -55.75 19.87 37.69
CA ALA A 30 -55.07 18.58 37.70
C ALA A 30 -55.05 17.91 36.32
N LEU A 31 -56.17 17.95 35.58
CA LEU A 31 -56.27 17.42 34.22
C LEU A 31 -55.35 18.17 33.25
N ILE A 32 -55.31 19.50 33.33
CA ILE A 32 -54.41 20.33 32.52
C ILE A 32 -52.95 20.01 32.84
N GLY A 33 -52.60 19.92 34.13
CA GLY A 33 -51.25 19.54 34.56
C GLY A 33 -50.83 18.18 34.03
N HIS A 34 -51.72 17.18 34.07
CA HIS A 34 -51.46 15.86 33.50
C HIS A 34 -51.30 15.90 31.98
N ALA A 35 -52.13 16.65 31.27
CA ALA A 35 -52.03 16.79 29.82
C ALA A 35 -50.67 17.41 29.41
N VAL A 36 -50.21 18.43 30.13
CA VAL A 36 -48.91 19.09 29.88
C VAL A 36 -47.75 18.13 30.17
N LEU A 37 -47.78 17.42 31.29
CA LEU A 37 -46.76 16.42 31.63
C LEU A 37 -46.68 15.33 30.56
N ALA A 38 -47.82 14.74 30.19
CA ALA A 38 -47.89 13.70 29.16
C ALA A 38 -47.41 14.20 27.78
N TRP A 39 -47.71 15.46 27.44
CA TRP A 39 -47.20 16.08 26.22
C TRP A 39 -45.68 16.31 26.27
N SER A 40 -45.14 16.70 27.42
CA SER A 40 -43.69 16.88 27.59
C SER A 40 -42.93 15.55 27.42
N GLU A 41 -43.45 14.45 27.98
CA GLU A 41 -42.80 13.14 27.85
C GLU A 41 -42.83 12.64 26.41
N ARG A 42 -43.98 12.80 25.74
CA ARG A 42 -44.13 12.43 24.31
C ARG A 42 -43.23 13.26 23.41
N SER A 43 -43.11 14.56 23.66
CA SER A 43 -42.25 15.43 22.85
C SER A 43 -40.76 15.11 23.04
N GLN A 44 -40.32 14.80 24.26
CA GLN A 44 -38.95 14.35 24.52
C GLN A 44 -38.64 13.02 23.84
N LEU A 45 -39.57 12.07 23.87
CA LEU A 45 -39.41 10.79 23.16
C LEU A 45 -39.34 10.99 21.65
N ALA A 46 -40.18 11.85 21.08
CA ALA A 46 -40.14 12.19 19.66
C ALA A 46 -38.81 12.84 19.27
N GLN A 47 -38.27 13.76 20.08
CA GLN A 47 -36.96 14.37 19.86
C GLN A 47 -35.80 13.36 19.91
N ARG A 48 -35.86 12.41 20.85
CA ARG A 48 -34.84 11.34 20.91
C ARG A 48 -34.92 10.41 19.71
N ALA A 49 -36.13 10.06 19.27
CA ALA A 49 -36.34 9.23 18.10
C ALA A 49 -35.82 9.92 16.83
N THR A 50 -36.08 11.21 16.64
CA THR A 50 -35.54 11.96 15.49
C THR A 50 -34.03 12.09 15.54
N HIS A 51 -33.45 12.32 16.73
CA HIS A 51 -32.00 12.37 16.89
C HIS A 51 -31.33 11.02 16.58
N LEU A 52 -31.90 9.92 17.07
CA LEU A 52 -31.42 8.57 16.77
C LEU A 52 -31.54 8.24 15.27
N ALA A 53 -32.64 8.62 14.62
CA ALA A 53 -32.81 8.47 13.18
C ALA A 53 -31.78 9.26 12.38
N GLN A 54 -31.48 10.50 12.80
CA GLN A 54 -30.41 11.30 12.19
C GLN A 54 -29.03 10.68 12.39
N GLN A 55 -28.75 10.12 13.57
CA GLN A 55 -27.49 9.42 13.82
C GLN A 55 -27.35 8.16 12.97
N LEU A 56 -28.42 7.36 12.85
CA LEU A 56 -28.45 6.17 12.00
C LEU A 56 -28.20 6.55 10.53
N ALA A 57 -28.88 7.56 10.01
CA ALA A 57 -28.68 8.02 8.63
C ALA A 57 -27.23 8.47 8.37
N ARG A 58 -26.58 9.12 9.35
CA ARG A 58 -25.16 9.49 9.25
C ARG A 58 -24.25 8.27 9.29
N VAL A 59 -24.51 7.32 10.18
CA VAL A 59 -23.69 6.09 10.27
C VAL A 59 -23.83 5.29 8.98
N GLU A 60 -25.04 5.14 8.46
CA GLU A 60 -25.30 4.44 7.21
C GLU A 60 -24.59 5.09 6.03
N SER A 61 -24.65 6.42 5.89
CA SER A 61 -23.91 7.11 4.83
C SER A 61 -22.39 6.95 4.96
N THR A 62 -21.86 7.02 6.19
CA THR A 62 -20.42 6.79 6.40
C THR A 62 -20.01 5.35 6.10
N LEU A 63 -20.88 4.38 6.39
CA LEU A 63 -20.63 2.97 6.10
C LEU A 63 -20.60 2.73 4.59
N GLU A 64 -21.59 3.24 3.85
CA GLU A 64 -21.61 3.14 2.39
C GLU A 64 -20.37 3.76 1.75
N GLN A 65 -19.95 4.94 2.24
CA GLN A 65 -18.74 5.59 1.77
C GLN A 65 -17.48 4.75 2.05
N GLN A 66 -17.38 4.14 3.24
CA GLN A 66 -16.27 3.26 3.58
C GLN A 66 -16.27 1.97 2.75
N ILE A 67 -17.43 1.41 2.43
CA ILE A 67 -17.54 0.25 1.54
C ILE A 67 -17.05 0.58 0.13
N ALA A 68 -17.41 1.77 -0.39
CA ALA A 68 -16.91 2.23 -1.69
C ALA A 68 -15.38 2.42 -1.67
N ILE A 69 -14.85 3.10 -0.65
CA ILE A 69 -13.40 3.29 -0.50
C ILE A 69 -12.66 1.96 -0.40
N ASN A 70 -13.17 1.00 0.37
CA ASN A 70 -12.53 -0.32 0.47
C ASN A 70 -12.51 -1.05 -0.88
N ARG A 71 -13.58 -0.96 -1.68
CA ARG A 71 -13.58 -1.53 -3.04
C ARG A 71 -12.52 -0.88 -3.93
N ASP A 72 -12.41 0.45 -3.90
CA ASP A 72 -11.40 1.16 -4.67
C ASP A 72 -9.97 0.80 -4.21
N GLN A 73 -9.77 0.61 -2.90
CA GLN A 73 -8.52 0.15 -2.34
C GLN A 73 -8.18 -1.28 -2.76
N ASP A 74 -9.15 -2.20 -2.78
CA ASP A 74 -8.94 -3.57 -3.24
C ASP A 74 -8.51 -3.62 -4.71
N GLU A 75 -9.13 -2.79 -5.55
CA GLU A 75 -8.71 -2.65 -6.96
C GLU A 75 -7.29 -2.08 -7.07
N ALA A 76 -6.97 -1.04 -6.30
CA ALA A 76 -5.63 -0.46 -6.27
C ALA A 76 -4.58 -1.48 -5.78
N ILE A 77 -4.89 -2.27 -4.77
CA ILE A 77 -4.03 -3.35 -4.27
C ILE A 77 -3.82 -4.41 -5.35
N ALA A 78 -4.87 -4.80 -6.09
CA ALA A 78 -4.75 -5.75 -7.19
C ALA A 78 -3.81 -5.22 -8.29
N ARG A 79 -3.94 -3.94 -8.67
CA ARG A 79 -3.04 -3.29 -9.64
C ARG A 79 -1.60 -3.18 -9.12
N LEU A 80 -1.39 -2.87 -7.84
CA LEU A 80 -0.06 -2.84 -7.25
C LEU A 80 0.59 -4.23 -7.20
N ARG A 81 -0.19 -5.28 -6.98
CA ARG A 81 0.30 -6.67 -7.03
C ARG A 81 0.72 -7.05 -8.44
N SER A 82 -0.05 -6.71 -9.46
CA SER A 82 0.32 -7.02 -10.85
C SER A 82 1.58 -6.25 -11.27
N LEU A 83 1.69 -4.96 -10.93
CA LEU A 83 2.91 -4.18 -11.16
C LEU A 83 4.12 -4.81 -10.49
N ARG A 84 3.99 -5.19 -9.22
CA ARG A 84 5.09 -5.81 -8.47
C ARG A 84 5.53 -7.13 -9.08
N GLU A 85 4.63 -7.89 -9.69
CA GLU A 85 4.98 -9.14 -10.35
C GLU A 85 5.73 -8.90 -11.68
N ILE A 86 5.31 -7.90 -12.45
CA ILE A 86 6.01 -7.44 -13.65
C ILE A 86 7.42 -6.96 -13.29
N ASP A 87 7.54 -6.14 -12.25
CA ASP A 87 8.84 -5.63 -11.78
C ASP A 87 9.77 -6.76 -11.34
N ARG A 88 9.25 -7.78 -10.65
CA ARG A 88 10.03 -8.98 -10.28
C ARG A 88 10.55 -9.70 -11.51
N HIS A 89 9.72 -9.88 -12.52
CA HIS A 89 10.11 -10.54 -13.77
C HIS A 89 11.16 -9.70 -14.52
N ALA A 90 10.98 -8.39 -14.59
CA ALA A 90 11.94 -7.47 -15.21
C ALA A 90 13.29 -7.49 -14.49
N LEU A 91 13.30 -7.44 -13.14
CA LEU A 91 14.51 -7.51 -12.34
C LEU A 91 15.23 -8.86 -12.48
N ALA A 92 14.50 -9.97 -12.53
CA ALA A 92 15.08 -11.28 -12.77
C ALA A 92 15.72 -11.37 -14.17
N GLY A 93 15.06 -10.80 -15.19
CA GLY A 93 15.60 -10.67 -16.54
C GLY A 93 16.89 -9.84 -16.57
N LEU A 94 16.85 -8.65 -15.99
CA LEU A 94 18.02 -7.77 -15.89
C LEU A 94 19.19 -8.44 -15.17
N HIS A 95 18.94 -9.15 -14.08
CA HIS A 95 19.99 -9.88 -13.37
C HIS A 95 20.62 -10.96 -14.24
N THR A 96 19.81 -11.69 -15.01
CA THR A 96 20.28 -12.73 -15.93
C THR A 96 21.11 -12.13 -17.06
N ASP A 97 20.65 -11.02 -17.65
CA ASP A 97 21.36 -10.31 -18.71
C ASP A 97 22.70 -9.76 -18.23
N LEU A 98 22.74 -9.23 -17.01
CA LEU A 98 23.97 -8.71 -16.42
C LEU A 98 24.99 -9.84 -16.19
N ASN A 99 24.55 -11.02 -15.72
CA ASN A 99 25.40 -12.21 -15.62
C ASN A 99 25.88 -12.71 -17.00
N ARG A 100 25.05 -12.59 -18.04
CA ARG A 100 25.43 -12.94 -19.41
C ARG A 100 26.45 -11.96 -19.99
N ILE A 101 26.28 -10.67 -19.77
CA ILE A 101 27.22 -9.64 -20.25
C ILE A 101 28.57 -9.79 -19.56
N THR A 102 28.58 -9.96 -18.23
CA THR A 102 29.81 -10.14 -17.46
C THR A 102 30.59 -11.40 -17.86
N SER A 103 29.90 -12.51 -18.14
CA SER A 103 30.55 -13.72 -18.66
C SER A 103 31.11 -13.52 -20.08
N ARG A 104 30.36 -12.86 -20.98
CA ARG A 104 30.88 -12.52 -22.33
C ARG A 104 32.08 -11.60 -22.28
N ASP A 105 32.07 -10.59 -21.42
CA ASP A 105 33.19 -9.66 -21.23
C ASP A 105 34.46 -10.40 -20.77
N ARG A 106 34.34 -11.35 -19.82
CA ARG A 106 35.45 -12.23 -19.44
C ARG A 106 36.01 -13.03 -20.61
N VAL A 107 35.14 -13.63 -21.43
CA VAL A 107 35.55 -14.40 -22.62
C VAL A 107 36.23 -13.50 -23.65
N LEU A 108 35.71 -12.28 -23.87
CA LEU A 108 36.33 -11.33 -24.79
C LEU A 108 37.72 -10.92 -24.32
N ARG A 109 37.91 -10.65 -23.04
CA ARG A 109 39.24 -10.35 -22.46
C ARG A 109 40.21 -11.53 -22.60
N GLN A 110 39.74 -12.76 -22.38
CA GLN A 110 40.55 -13.95 -22.62
C GLN A 110 40.97 -14.10 -24.09
N ARG A 111 40.07 -13.78 -25.03
CA ARG A 111 40.40 -13.82 -26.47
C ARG A 111 41.36 -12.70 -26.87
N LEU A 112 41.19 -11.50 -26.33
CA LEU A 112 42.10 -10.38 -26.55
C LEU A 112 43.51 -10.73 -26.06
N THR A 113 43.64 -11.18 -24.82
CA THR A 113 44.94 -11.61 -24.26
C THR A 113 45.57 -12.77 -25.03
N HIS A 114 44.76 -13.73 -25.51
CA HIS A 114 45.27 -14.82 -26.36
C HIS A 114 45.77 -14.31 -27.72
N LEU A 115 45.04 -13.38 -28.36
CA LEU A 115 45.46 -12.78 -29.63
C LEU A 115 46.70 -11.89 -29.46
N GLU A 116 46.80 -11.14 -28.36
CA GLU A 116 48.01 -10.39 -28.00
C GLU A 116 49.20 -11.34 -27.86
N HIS A 117 49.04 -12.46 -27.15
CA HIS A 117 50.11 -13.44 -26.97
C HIS A 117 50.53 -14.08 -28.29
N LEU A 118 49.57 -14.50 -29.14
CA LEU A 118 49.87 -15.04 -30.47
C LEU A 118 50.56 -14.01 -31.36
N HIS A 119 50.21 -12.73 -31.23
CA HIS A 119 50.87 -11.66 -31.97
C HIS A 119 52.31 -11.46 -31.50
N ASP A 120 52.56 -11.46 -30.19
CA ASP A 120 53.90 -11.39 -29.62
C ASP A 120 54.75 -12.61 -29.99
N GLU A 121 54.17 -13.81 -29.98
CA GLU A 121 54.82 -15.02 -30.46
C GLU A 121 55.13 -14.93 -31.95
N ALA A 122 54.16 -14.56 -32.79
CA ALA A 122 54.37 -14.40 -34.24
C ALA A 122 55.42 -13.33 -34.56
N LYS A 123 55.44 -12.23 -33.81
CA LYS A 123 56.48 -11.21 -33.92
C LYS A 123 57.85 -11.77 -33.51
N THR A 124 57.93 -12.52 -32.42
CA THR A 124 59.18 -13.18 -31.99
C THR A 124 59.67 -14.19 -33.03
N PHE A 125 58.77 -14.93 -33.67
CA PHE A 125 59.10 -15.82 -34.79
C PHE A 125 59.58 -15.07 -36.03
N LEU A 126 59.03 -13.88 -36.33
CA LEU A 126 59.48 -13.04 -37.43
C LEU A 126 60.81 -12.30 -37.12
N ASP A 127 61.07 -12.00 -35.86
CA ASP A 127 62.34 -11.42 -35.37
C ASP A 127 63.43 -12.50 -35.17
N THR A 128 63.10 -13.78 -35.33
CA THR A 128 64.11 -14.86 -35.31
C THR A 128 64.86 -14.85 -36.65
N ASP A 129 66.19 -14.74 -36.59
CA ASP A 129 67.04 -14.70 -37.78
C ASP A 129 66.69 -15.83 -38.75
N VAL A 130 66.49 -15.47 -40.02
CA VAL A 130 66.16 -16.41 -41.10
C VAL A 130 67.30 -17.43 -41.20
N PRO A 131 67.02 -18.75 -41.16
CA PRO A 131 68.05 -19.77 -41.27
C PRO A 131 68.92 -19.53 -42.51
N ASP A 132 70.25 -19.60 -42.37
CA ASP A 132 71.23 -19.26 -43.43
C ASP A 132 70.95 -19.94 -44.78
N VAL A 133 70.36 -21.14 -44.74
CA VAL A 133 69.95 -21.94 -45.91
C VAL A 133 68.85 -21.25 -46.73
N LEU A 134 67.94 -20.52 -46.08
CA LEU A 134 66.86 -19.77 -46.73
C LEU A 134 67.28 -18.34 -47.07
N GLY A 135 68.19 -17.74 -46.29
CA GLY A 135 68.76 -16.42 -46.58
C GLY A 135 69.45 -16.40 -47.95
N CYS A 136 70.23 -17.43 -48.27
CA CYS A 136 70.88 -17.54 -49.57
C CYS A 136 69.87 -17.62 -50.75
N LEU A 137 68.69 -18.22 -50.53
CA LEU A 137 67.65 -18.38 -51.56
C LEU A 137 66.88 -17.07 -51.82
N LEU A 138 66.80 -16.19 -50.82
CA LEU A 138 66.13 -14.89 -50.88
C LEU A 138 67.05 -13.78 -51.40
N ASP A 139 68.34 -13.83 -51.07
CA ASP A 139 69.36 -12.85 -51.50
C ASP A 139 69.92 -13.12 -52.90
N GLY A 140 69.49 -14.20 -53.56
CA GLY A 140 69.95 -14.58 -54.90
C GLY A 140 71.43 -15.01 -54.95
N SER A 141 72.07 -15.20 -53.79
CA SER A 141 73.42 -15.75 -53.67
C SER A 141 73.39 -17.28 -53.68
N THR A 142 74.36 -17.92 -54.32
CA THR A 142 74.41 -19.39 -54.41
C THR A 142 74.45 -20.03 -53.02
N CYS A 143 73.39 -20.77 -52.66
CA CYS A 143 73.38 -21.63 -51.48
C CYS A 143 74.47 -22.69 -51.67
N GLN A 144 75.57 -22.59 -50.93
CA GLN A 144 76.65 -23.56 -51.04
C GLN A 144 76.28 -24.76 -50.18
N ASP A 145 75.87 -25.84 -50.84
CA ASP A 145 75.62 -27.15 -50.21
C ASP A 145 76.90 -27.62 -49.52
N ASP A 146 76.97 -27.50 -48.19
CA ASP A 146 77.97 -28.23 -47.42
C ASP A 146 77.52 -29.69 -47.24
N HIS A 147 77.49 -30.41 -48.37
CA HIS A 147 77.56 -31.86 -48.41
C HIS A 147 79.02 -32.28 -48.65
N GLY A 148 79.90 -31.97 -47.69
CA GLY A 148 81.27 -32.48 -47.64
C GLY A 148 81.39 -33.75 -46.79
N ARG A 149 81.12 -34.93 -47.36
CA ARG A 149 81.77 -36.20 -46.98
C ARG A 149 82.57 -36.68 -48.21
N PRO A 150 83.74 -37.35 -48.10
CA PRO A 150 84.09 -38.39 -47.10
C PRO A 150 85.56 -38.42 -46.58
N GLU A 151 85.78 -39.35 -45.61
CA GLU A 151 86.98 -40.05 -45.07
C GLU A 151 88.31 -40.07 -45.89
N PRO A 152 89.52 -40.27 -45.29
CA PRO A 152 89.86 -41.51 -44.53
C PRO A 152 90.91 -41.43 -43.40
N ARG A 153 90.81 -42.34 -42.41
CA ARG A 153 91.91 -43.12 -41.83
C ARG A 153 91.42 -44.28 -40.97
#